data_AF-A0A3D9ASP2-F1
#
_entry.id   AF-A0A3D9ASP2-F1
#
_cell.length_a   1.000
_cell.length_b   1.000
_cell.length_c   1.000
_cell.angle_alpha   90.00
_cell.angle_beta   90.00
_cell.angle_gamma   90.00
#
_symmetry.space_group_name_H-M   'P 1'
#
loop_
_entity.id
_entity.type
_entity.pdbx_description
1 polymer ?
#
loop_
_entity_poly.entity_id
_entity_poly.type
_entity_poly.pdbx_seq_one_letter_code
_entity_poly.pdbx_strand_id
1 'polypeptide(L)'
;MNRKFLLIFLYLYALVFSVSKTIRIPNEWARSHWLLDYRFGFIKRGLAGELFGFLCEKRLFSITVLSAGILCLLYFLILKIALKSTLSFQKSFYRILFFVIFLLSQYIVFSAHLIGYFDHVIFLLTILSVYLIGRGKLFLSSLVAVFSIFIHEISLFLMLPVCCFSIIMNETSIQQFSFRDIFSKHLLKKFGVFIILPLFAVFSISFFQEIYGGNYYSEIFSYLKSSSISPKVADSVSGAYTKSFSYYLKDQYVHFIQRLFISKATLFYGIPLLFSLWMMFKEFKLQKNIQLFILLASVSFIPLLLHAIAYDTYRIWSFPFMILFLIFWILSSKSEKNEHETKPISVPEIVFFMAAFLLVNLIPNFLFDEETERFSLWMRLILILPILSILFFFLKSFNQKTD
;
A
#
# COMPACT_ATOMS: atom_id res chain seq x y z
N MET A 1 -16.09 15.67 -25.68
CA MET A 1 -15.79 14.30 -25.21
C MET A 1 -16.41 14.10 -23.82
N ASN A 2 -17.04 12.96 -23.53
CA ASN A 2 -17.68 12.72 -22.23
C ASN A 2 -16.63 12.71 -21.11
N ARG A 3 -16.73 13.62 -20.15
CA ARG A 3 -15.81 13.73 -19.00
C ARG A 3 -15.55 12.40 -18.30
N LYS A 4 -16.59 11.57 -18.14
CA LYS A 4 -16.48 10.26 -17.50
C LYS A 4 -15.52 9.35 -18.28
N PHE A 5 -15.62 9.35 -19.61
CA PHE A 5 -14.75 8.57 -20.48
C PHE A 5 -13.29 9.05 -20.41
N LEU A 6 -13.09 10.37 -20.45
CA LEU A 6 -11.78 11.00 -20.27
C LEU A 6 -11.11 10.58 -18.96
N LEU A 7 -11.86 10.59 -17.86
CA LEU A 7 -11.35 10.20 -16.55
C LEU A 7 -10.99 8.70 -16.49
N ILE A 8 -11.85 7.84 -17.04
CA ILE A 8 -11.58 6.40 -17.11
C ILE A 8 -10.32 6.13 -17.91
N PHE A 9 -10.20 6.75 -19.09
CA PHE A 9 -9.02 6.62 -19.93
C PHE A 9 -7.76 7.13 -19.22
N LEU A 10 -7.81 8.29 -18.56
CA LEU A 10 -6.68 8.85 -17.80
C LEU A 10 -6.17 7.88 -16.74
N TYR A 11 -7.06 7.36 -15.89
CA TYR A 11 -6.66 6.47 -14.80
C TYR A 11 -6.20 5.10 -15.29
N LEU A 12 -6.90 4.53 -16.28
CA LEU A 12 -6.50 3.26 -16.87
C LEU A 12 -5.14 3.39 -17.57
N TYR A 13 -4.95 4.46 -18.35
CA TYR A 13 -3.69 4.71 -19.04
C TYR A 13 -2.54 4.94 -18.06
N ALA A 14 -2.74 5.74 -16.99
CA ALA A 14 -1.74 5.94 -15.94
C ALA A 14 -1.35 4.62 -15.26
N LEU A 15 -2.33 3.77 -14.92
CA LEU A 15 -2.06 2.46 -14.35
C LEU A 15 -1.28 1.56 -15.32
N VAL A 16 -1.76 1.43 -16.56
CA VAL A 16 -1.12 0.57 -17.57
C VAL A 16 0.29 1.04 -17.86
N PHE A 17 0.52 2.36 -17.96
CA PHE A 17 1.84 2.93 -18.12
C PHE A 17 2.76 2.51 -16.97
N SER A 18 2.34 2.69 -15.71
CA SER A 18 3.12 2.32 -14.54
C SER A 18 3.44 0.83 -14.45
N VAL A 19 2.44 -0.01 -14.70
CA VAL A 19 2.58 -1.47 -14.66
C VAL A 19 3.51 -1.94 -15.78
N SER A 20 3.37 -1.40 -16.99
CA SER A 20 4.17 -1.82 -18.15
C SER A 20 5.67 -1.49 -18.00
N LYS A 21 6.03 -0.53 -17.14
CA LYS A 21 7.44 -0.24 -16.80
C LYS A 21 8.15 -1.47 -16.22
N THR A 22 7.45 -2.31 -15.45
CA THR A 22 8.09 -3.32 -14.58
C THR A 22 7.39 -4.67 -14.47
N ILE A 23 6.22 -4.87 -15.09
CA ILE A 23 5.44 -6.11 -15.00
C ILE A 23 6.28 -7.35 -15.33
N ARG A 24 6.37 -8.30 -14.38
CA ARG A 24 7.20 -9.51 -14.49
C ARG A 24 6.48 -10.73 -13.91
N ILE A 25 6.99 -11.91 -14.20
CA ILE A 25 6.55 -13.16 -13.55
C ILE A 25 7.08 -13.17 -12.11
N PRO A 26 6.42 -13.84 -11.14
CA PRO A 26 6.94 -13.96 -9.78
C PRO A 26 8.39 -14.43 -9.73
N ASN A 27 9.25 -13.67 -9.07
CA ASN A 27 10.65 -14.02 -8.86
C ASN A 27 10.79 -15.21 -7.88
N GLU A 28 11.99 -15.76 -7.77
CA GLU A 28 12.26 -16.90 -6.87
C GLU A 28 11.85 -16.64 -5.42
N TRP A 29 12.06 -15.42 -4.94
CA TRP A 29 11.73 -15.04 -3.58
C TRP A 29 10.21 -15.13 -3.35
N ALA A 30 9.41 -14.50 -4.21
CA ALA A 30 7.96 -14.58 -4.19
C ALA A 30 7.47 -16.03 -4.29
N ARG A 31 8.02 -16.81 -5.22
CA ARG A 31 7.63 -18.22 -5.41
C ARG A 31 7.88 -19.05 -4.16
N SER A 32 9.01 -18.84 -3.49
CA SER A 32 9.38 -19.56 -2.28
C SER A 32 8.35 -19.38 -1.17
N HIS A 33 7.82 -18.16 -1.01
CA HIS A 33 6.76 -17.89 -0.02
C HIS A 33 5.49 -18.72 -0.22
N TRP A 34 5.09 -18.99 -1.47
CA TRP A 34 3.92 -19.82 -1.77
C TRP A 34 4.17 -21.32 -1.60
N LEU A 35 5.43 -21.75 -1.71
CA LEU A 35 5.84 -23.15 -1.53
C LEU A 35 5.80 -23.59 -0.07
N LEU A 36 6.01 -22.65 0.87
CA LEU A 36 6.07 -22.92 2.31
C LEU A 36 4.69 -22.93 2.95
N ASP A 37 4.46 -23.89 3.83
CA ASP A 37 3.21 -24.14 4.54
C ASP A 37 3.46 -24.86 5.87
N TYR A 38 2.41 -25.38 6.53
CA TYR A 38 2.54 -25.98 7.85
C TYR A 38 2.97 -27.46 7.85
N ARG A 39 3.38 -28.02 6.71
CA ARG A 39 3.93 -29.40 6.67
C ARG A 39 5.24 -29.56 7.44
N PHE A 40 5.97 -28.45 7.63
CA PHE A 40 7.18 -28.40 8.47
C PHE A 40 6.86 -28.18 9.95
N GLY A 41 5.58 -28.19 10.35
CA GLY A 41 5.12 -27.72 11.65
C GLY A 41 4.72 -26.24 11.60
N PHE A 42 4.50 -25.65 12.78
CA PHE A 42 4.09 -24.25 12.83
C PHE A 42 5.27 -23.31 12.51
N ILE A 43 5.16 -22.61 11.37
CA ILE A 43 6.10 -21.60 10.91
C ILE A 43 5.37 -20.28 10.65
N LYS A 44 5.95 -19.14 10.99
CA LYS A 44 5.33 -17.84 10.64
C LYS A 44 5.16 -17.72 9.12
N ARG A 45 4.12 -17.02 8.65
CA ARG A 45 3.81 -16.83 7.22
C ARG A 45 3.39 -18.11 6.46
N GLY A 46 3.21 -19.24 7.15
CA GLY A 46 2.83 -20.52 6.52
C GLY A 46 1.39 -20.56 6.00
N LEU A 47 0.48 -19.72 6.52
CA LEU A 47 -0.95 -19.82 6.21
C LEU A 47 -1.27 -19.60 4.73
N ALA A 48 -0.60 -18.67 4.06
CA ALA A 48 -0.87 -18.39 2.65
C ALA A 48 -0.57 -19.60 1.75
N GLY A 49 0.57 -20.25 1.99
CA GLY A 49 0.91 -21.47 1.27
C GLY A 49 0.01 -22.64 1.67
N GLU A 50 -0.41 -22.76 2.93
CA GLU A 50 -1.37 -23.79 3.36
C GLU A 50 -2.70 -23.67 2.60
N LEU A 51 -3.30 -22.47 2.60
CA LEU A 51 -4.55 -22.20 1.88
C LEU A 51 -4.41 -22.44 0.38
N PHE A 52 -3.26 -22.06 -0.20
CA PHE A 52 -3.01 -22.30 -1.61
C PHE A 52 -2.88 -23.80 -1.93
N GLY A 53 -2.18 -24.56 -1.09
CA GLY A 53 -2.00 -26.00 -1.24
C GLY A 53 -3.30 -26.79 -1.14
N PHE A 54 -4.28 -26.29 -0.37
CA PHE A 54 -5.62 -26.86 -0.31
C PHE A 54 -6.41 -26.70 -1.63
N LEU A 55 -6.17 -25.61 -2.36
CA LEU A 55 -6.93 -25.29 -3.58
C LEU A 55 -6.30 -25.89 -4.84
N CYS A 56 -4.97 -25.88 -4.93
CA CYS A 56 -4.23 -26.27 -6.13
C CYS A 56 -2.87 -26.88 -5.78
N GLU A 57 -2.33 -27.69 -6.69
CA GLU A 57 -0.93 -28.09 -6.61
C GLU A 57 0.01 -26.89 -6.79
N LYS A 58 1.05 -26.86 -5.95
CA LYS A 58 2.02 -25.75 -5.86
C LYS A 58 3.08 -25.79 -6.96
N ARG A 59 2.64 -25.70 -8.21
CA ARG A 59 3.51 -25.60 -9.39
C ARG A 59 3.77 -24.14 -9.75
N LEU A 60 4.86 -23.89 -10.50
CA LEU A 60 5.22 -22.56 -11.00
C LEU A 60 4.06 -21.87 -11.72
N PHE A 61 3.37 -22.60 -12.61
CA PHE A 61 2.23 -22.08 -13.35
C PHE A 61 1.10 -21.66 -12.40
N SER A 62 0.70 -22.52 -11.47
CA SER A 62 -0.35 -22.24 -10.48
C SER A 62 -0.03 -21.01 -9.63
N ILE A 63 1.22 -20.88 -9.15
CA ILE A 63 1.68 -19.72 -8.38
C ILE A 63 1.59 -18.45 -9.23
N THR A 64 2.00 -18.52 -10.50
CA THR A 64 1.97 -17.38 -11.42
C THR A 64 0.54 -16.92 -11.69
N VAL A 65 -0.37 -17.85 -12.00
CA VAL A 65 -1.78 -17.54 -12.26
C VAL A 65 -2.45 -16.95 -11.01
N LEU A 66 -2.23 -17.54 -9.84
CA LEU A 66 -2.78 -17.01 -8.59
C LEU A 66 -2.26 -15.61 -8.30
N SER A 67 -0.94 -15.42 -8.40
CA SER A 67 -0.29 -14.14 -8.12
C SER A 67 -0.76 -13.03 -9.07
N ALA A 68 -0.90 -13.36 -10.37
CA ALA A 68 -1.47 -12.44 -11.35
C ALA A 68 -2.93 -12.12 -11.05
N GLY A 69 -3.74 -13.12 -10.70
CA GLY A 69 -5.15 -12.94 -10.32
C GLY A 69 -5.32 -12.03 -9.10
N ILE A 70 -4.51 -12.23 -8.06
CA ILE A 70 -4.47 -11.38 -6.86
C ILE A 70 -4.13 -9.92 -7.24
N LEU A 71 -3.10 -9.71 -8.05
CA LEU A 71 -2.70 -8.38 -8.48
C LEU A 71 -3.77 -7.70 -9.35
N CYS A 72 -4.35 -8.43 -10.30
CA CYS A 72 -5.43 -7.94 -11.15
C CYS A 72 -6.66 -7.53 -10.31
N LEU A 73 -7.04 -8.34 -9.31
CA LEU A 73 -8.12 -8.00 -8.39
C LEU A 73 -7.81 -6.72 -7.61
N LEU A 74 -6.59 -6.58 -7.11
CA LEU A 74 -6.15 -5.39 -6.38
C LEU A 74 -6.24 -4.14 -7.27
N TYR A 75 -5.73 -4.21 -8.50
CA TYR A 75 -5.80 -3.09 -9.45
C TYR A 75 -7.23 -2.75 -9.87
N PHE A 76 -8.09 -3.76 -10.06
CA PHE A 76 -9.51 -3.54 -10.31
C PHE A 76 -10.18 -2.78 -9.15
N LEU A 77 -9.92 -3.18 -7.90
CA LEU A 77 -10.45 -2.49 -6.73
C LEU A 77 -9.90 -1.07 -6.59
N ILE A 78 -8.60 -0.88 -6.83
CA ILE A 78 -7.95 0.43 -6.85
C ILE A 78 -8.63 1.35 -7.86
N LEU A 79 -8.78 0.92 -9.12
CA LEU A 79 -9.45 1.71 -10.15
C LEU A 79 -10.91 1.99 -9.81
N LYS A 80 -11.64 0.98 -9.33
CA LYS A 80 -13.05 1.14 -8.93
C LYS A 80 -13.20 2.19 -7.83
N ILE A 81 -12.34 2.15 -6.81
CA ILE A 81 -12.32 3.11 -5.71
C ILE A 81 -11.94 4.51 -6.21
N ALA A 82 -10.89 4.64 -7.02
CA ALA A 82 -10.43 5.92 -7.56
C ALA A 82 -11.51 6.59 -8.44
N LEU A 83 -12.10 5.82 -9.36
CA LEU A 83 -13.17 6.28 -10.25
C LEU A 83 -14.42 6.66 -9.46
N LYS A 84 -14.88 5.81 -8.54
CA LYS A 84 -16.05 6.12 -7.71
C LYS A 84 -15.82 7.38 -6.87
N SER A 85 -14.65 7.51 -6.26
CA SER A 85 -14.28 8.66 -5.42
C SER A 85 -14.16 9.95 -6.23
N THR A 86 -13.79 9.88 -7.51
CA THR A 86 -13.67 11.09 -8.35
C THR A 86 -14.98 11.45 -9.04
N LEU A 87 -15.68 10.47 -9.61
CA LEU A 87 -16.95 10.70 -10.33
C LEU A 87 -18.08 11.16 -9.42
N SER A 88 -18.04 10.77 -8.14
CA SER A 88 -19.01 11.26 -7.14
C SER A 88 -18.84 12.75 -6.82
N PHE A 89 -17.68 13.34 -7.13
CA PHE A 89 -17.30 14.71 -6.80
C PHE A 89 -16.78 15.43 -8.06
N GLN A 90 -17.70 15.71 -8.98
CA GLN A 90 -17.35 16.27 -10.28
C GLN A 90 -16.68 17.65 -10.20
N LYS A 91 -16.72 18.39 -9.09
CA LYS A 91 -16.09 19.71 -9.03
C LYS A 91 -14.63 19.70 -8.53
N SER A 92 -14.06 18.57 -8.13
CA SER A 92 -12.70 18.54 -7.55
C SER A 92 -11.61 18.13 -8.56
N PHE A 93 -10.68 19.05 -8.83
CA PHE A 93 -9.45 18.75 -9.58
C PHE A 93 -8.35 18.16 -8.68
N TYR A 94 -8.34 18.47 -7.37
CA TYR A 94 -7.39 17.89 -6.41
C TYR A 94 -7.49 16.35 -6.33
N ARG A 95 -8.70 15.79 -6.41
CA ARG A 95 -8.93 14.34 -6.54
C ARG A 95 -8.21 13.74 -7.74
N ILE A 96 -8.33 14.40 -8.89
CA ILE A 96 -7.72 13.94 -10.14
C ILE A 96 -6.20 13.92 -10.00
N LEU A 97 -5.60 15.00 -9.50
CA LEU A 97 -4.16 15.07 -9.30
C LEU A 97 -3.65 14.03 -8.30
N PHE A 98 -4.34 13.85 -7.17
CA PHE A 98 -4.01 12.83 -6.17
C PHE A 98 -3.98 11.43 -6.79
N PHE A 99 -5.06 11.02 -7.47
CA PHE A 99 -5.13 9.67 -8.05
C PHE A 99 -4.17 9.47 -9.22
N VAL A 100 -3.90 10.50 -10.02
CA VAL A 100 -2.87 10.40 -11.06
C VAL A 100 -1.49 10.17 -10.45
N ILE A 101 -1.09 10.95 -9.45
CA ILE A 101 0.19 10.72 -8.76
C ILE A 101 0.24 9.35 -8.10
N PHE A 102 -0.84 8.92 -7.45
CA PHE A 102 -0.92 7.57 -6.86
C PHE A 102 -0.76 6.46 -7.91
N LEU A 103 -1.48 6.54 -9.04
CA LEU A 103 -1.40 5.53 -10.11
C LEU A 103 -0.04 5.53 -10.82
N LEU A 104 0.69 6.65 -10.79
CA LEU A 104 2.05 6.80 -11.30
C LEU A 104 3.14 6.48 -10.26
N SER A 105 2.74 6.33 -8.99
CA SER A 105 3.67 6.18 -7.87
C SER A 105 4.48 4.90 -7.91
N GLN A 106 5.54 4.91 -7.12
CA GLN A 106 6.44 3.77 -6.95
C GLN A 106 5.74 2.55 -6.36
N TYR A 107 4.63 2.71 -5.64
CA TYR A 107 3.85 1.56 -5.18
C TYR A 107 3.29 0.73 -6.35
N ILE A 108 2.75 1.39 -7.39
CA ILE A 108 2.24 0.67 -8.57
C ILE A 108 3.39 0.00 -9.33
N VAL A 109 4.53 0.69 -9.45
CA VAL A 109 5.72 0.14 -10.10
C VAL A 109 6.27 -1.09 -9.35
N PHE A 110 6.39 -1.02 -8.03
CA PHE A 110 6.88 -2.13 -7.21
C PHE A 110 5.86 -3.27 -7.13
N SER A 111 4.55 -3.01 -7.05
CA SER A 111 3.54 -4.07 -7.07
C SER A 111 3.55 -4.87 -8.38
N ALA A 112 3.79 -4.22 -9.51
CA ALA A 112 3.96 -4.89 -10.80
C ALA A 112 5.30 -5.62 -10.92
N HIS A 113 6.37 -5.12 -10.29
CA HIS A 113 7.67 -5.78 -10.27
C HIS A 113 7.68 -7.02 -9.37
N LEU A 114 7.04 -6.93 -8.20
CA LEU A 114 7.06 -7.92 -7.13
C LEU A 114 5.82 -8.83 -7.16
N ILE A 115 5.36 -9.22 -8.35
CA ILE A 115 4.17 -10.08 -8.49
C ILE A 115 4.34 -11.34 -7.63
N GLY A 116 3.31 -11.66 -6.86
CA GLY A 116 3.30 -12.81 -5.95
C GLY A 116 3.80 -12.51 -4.54
N TYR A 117 4.27 -11.30 -4.26
CA TYR A 117 4.51 -10.89 -2.87
C TYR A 117 3.19 -10.81 -2.11
N PHE A 118 3.22 -11.18 -0.82
CA PHE A 118 2.04 -11.18 0.04
C PHE A 118 1.50 -9.78 0.37
N ASP A 119 2.24 -8.71 0.06
CA ASP A 119 1.77 -7.31 0.19
C ASP A 119 0.41 -7.12 -0.51
N HIS A 120 0.26 -7.70 -1.72
CA HIS A 120 -0.97 -7.62 -2.48
C HIS A 120 -2.16 -8.24 -1.74
N VAL A 121 -1.93 -9.39 -1.11
CA VAL A 121 -2.95 -10.08 -0.30
C VAL A 121 -3.31 -9.24 0.92
N ILE A 122 -2.30 -8.70 1.62
CA ILE A 122 -2.52 -7.84 2.80
C ILE A 122 -3.34 -6.61 2.43
N PHE A 123 -3.05 -5.95 1.31
CA PHE A 123 -3.81 -4.77 0.88
C PHE A 123 -5.24 -5.13 0.44
N LEU A 124 -5.46 -6.29 -0.20
CA LEU A 124 -6.82 -6.78 -0.46
C LEU A 124 -7.61 -7.03 0.84
N LEU A 125 -6.98 -7.69 1.82
CA LEU A 125 -7.59 -7.92 3.13
C LEU A 125 -7.81 -6.59 3.89
N THR A 126 -6.93 -5.61 3.72
CA THR A 126 -7.09 -4.26 4.29
C THR A 126 -8.30 -3.55 3.67
N ILE A 127 -8.45 -3.60 2.34
CA ILE A 127 -9.63 -3.05 1.67
C ILE A 127 -10.91 -3.72 2.18
N LEU A 128 -10.90 -5.04 2.32
CA LEU A 128 -12.02 -5.81 2.88
C LEU A 128 -12.33 -5.38 4.33
N SER A 129 -11.33 -5.29 5.19
CA SER A 129 -11.50 -4.87 6.59
C SER A 129 -12.02 -3.45 6.73
N VAL A 130 -11.51 -2.49 5.94
CA VAL A 130 -12.04 -1.12 5.89
C VAL A 130 -13.50 -1.13 5.45
N TYR A 131 -13.85 -1.92 4.43
CA TYR A 131 -15.24 -2.08 4.00
C TYR A 131 -16.14 -2.65 5.11
N LEU A 132 -15.68 -3.68 5.82
CA LEU A 132 -16.41 -4.30 6.93
C LEU A 132 -16.60 -3.33 8.11
N ILE A 133 -15.57 -2.55 8.45
CA ILE A 133 -15.63 -1.50 9.48
C ILE A 133 -16.67 -0.45 9.10
N GLY A 134 -16.67 0.02 7.85
CA GLY A 134 -17.68 0.96 7.35
C GLY A 134 -19.11 0.41 7.36
N ARG A 135 -19.30 -0.92 7.49
CA ARG A 135 -20.59 -1.59 7.69
C ARG A 135 -20.88 -1.95 9.15
N GLY A 136 -20.05 -1.52 10.09
CA GLY A 136 -20.19 -1.83 11.51
C GLY A 136 -19.78 -3.25 11.92
N LYS A 137 -19.23 -4.06 10.99
CA LYS A 137 -18.83 -5.47 11.24
C LYS A 137 -17.42 -5.56 11.82
N LEU A 138 -17.20 -4.94 13.00
CA LEU A 138 -15.88 -4.80 13.62
C LEU A 138 -15.22 -6.14 13.96
N PHE A 139 -15.96 -7.08 14.56
CA PHE A 139 -15.44 -8.39 14.93
C PHE A 139 -14.96 -9.19 13.70
N LEU A 140 -15.74 -9.19 12.61
CA LEU A 140 -15.32 -9.85 11.38
C LEU A 140 -14.08 -9.20 10.77
N SER A 141 -13.98 -7.86 10.84
CA SER A 141 -12.76 -7.15 10.42
C SER A 141 -11.54 -7.54 11.27
N SER A 142 -11.74 -7.75 12.58
CA SER A 142 -10.71 -8.26 13.50
C SER A 142 -10.22 -9.65 13.09
N LEU A 143 -11.14 -10.56 12.77
CA LEU A 143 -10.78 -11.91 12.27
C LEU A 143 -9.97 -11.82 10.98
N VAL A 144 -10.40 -10.98 10.01
CA VAL A 144 -9.65 -10.76 8.76
C VAL A 144 -8.23 -10.25 9.05
N ALA A 145 -8.05 -9.38 10.04
CA ALA A 145 -6.73 -8.92 10.46
C ALA A 145 -5.88 -10.04 11.07
N VAL A 146 -6.46 -10.93 11.88
CA VAL A 146 -5.77 -12.14 12.38
C VAL A 146 -5.29 -13.00 11.21
N PHE A 147 -6.17 -13.31 10.24
CA PHE A 147 -5.78 -14.05 9.02
C PHE A 147 -4.62 -13.37 8.27
N SER A 148 -4.68 -12.04 8.13
CA SER A 148 -3.63 -11.25 7.50
C SER A 148 -2.28 -11.38 8.22
N ILE A 149 -2.28 -11.40 9.55
CA ILE A 149 -1.08 -11.56 10.38
C ILE A 149 -0.44 -12.94 10.19
N PHE A 150 -1.23 -14.02 10.12
CA PHE A 150 -0.72 -15.36 9.85
C PHE A 150 -0.18 -15.54 8.42
N ILE A 151 -0.68 -14.75 7.46
CA ILE A 151 -0.10 -14.66 6.11
C ILE A 151 1.22 -13.89 6.17
N HIS A 152 1.24 -12.73 6.82
CA HIS A 152 2.44 -11.95 7.02
C HIS A 152 2.26 -10.91 8.14
N GLU A 153 3.19 -10.92 9.08
CA GLU A 153 3.25 -10.03 10.24
C GLU A 153 3.39 -8.54 9.89
N ILE A 154 3.83 -8.21 8.67
CA ILE A 154 3.92 -6.83 8.16
C ILE A 154 2.54 -6.14 8.14
N SER A 155 1.46 -6.93 8.13
CA SER A 155 0.08 -6.44 8.30
C SER A 155 -0.11 -5.61 9.58
N LEU A 156 0.69 -5.82 10.62
CA LEU A 156 0.71 -4.95 11.82
C LEU A 156 0.95 -3.48 11.46
N PHE A 157 1.82 -3.20 10.48
CA PHE A 157 2.19 -1.85 10.07
C PHE A 157 1.36 -1.34 8.89
N LEU A 158 0.91 -2.23 8.00
CA LEU A 158 0.20 -1.85 6.78
C LEU A 158 -1.33 -1.79 6.97
N MET A 159 -1.89 -2.69 7.76
CA MET A 159 -3.34 -2.89 7.86
C MET A 159 -3.92 -2.27 9.13
N LEU A 160 -3.38 -2.59 10.31
CA LEU A 160 -3.97 -2.16 11.57
C LEU A 160 -4.10 -0.63 11.70
N PRO A 161 -3.08 0.19 11.36
CA PRO A 161 -3.20 1.64 11.49
C PRO A 161 -4.32 2.22 10.63
N VAL A 162 -4.49 1.70 9.41
CA VAL A 162 -5.56 2.13 8.48
C VAL A 162 -6.93 1.71 8.97
N CYS A 163 -7.06 0.48 9.48
CA CYS A 163 -8.29 0.00 10.07
C CYS A 163 -8.67 0.81 11.33
N CYS A 164 -7.70 1.11 12.20
CA CYS A 164 -7.91 1.99 13.35
C CYS A 164 -8.36 3.38 12.91
N PHE A 165 -7.71 3.98 11.90
CA PHE A 165 -8.14 5.24 11.31
C PHE A 165 -9.58 5.16 10.78
N SER A 166 -9.94 4.06 10.10
CA SER A 166 -11.30 3.82 9.62
C SER A 166 -12.33 3.73 10.75
N ILE A 167 -11.98 3.16 11.90
CA ILE A 167 -12.86 3.11 13.08
C ILE A 167 -13.12 4.52 13.59
N ILE A 168 -12.07 5.35 13.75
CA ILE A 168 -12.21 6.74 14.19
C ILE A 168 -13.14 7.50 13.24
N MET A 169 -12.85 7.47 11.93
CA MET A 169 -13.64 8.17 10.91
C MET A 169 -15.06 7.61 10.74
N ASN A 170 -15.36 6.44 11.27
CA ASN A 170 -16.72 5.94 11.27
C ASN A 170 -17.60 6.58 12.35
N GLU A 171 -16.99 7.05 13.45
CA GLU A 171 -17.69 7.63 14.59
C GLU A 171 -17.62 9.15 14.65
N THR A 172 -16.58 9.76 14.09
CA THR A 172 -16.37 11.21 14.13
C THR A 172 -16.54 11.84 12.74
N SER A 173 -17.12 13.04 12.68
CA SER A 173 -17.12 13.84 11.45
C SER A 173 -15.73 14.44 11.20
N ILE A 174 -15.40 14.69 9.92
CA ILE A 174 -14.08 15.21 9.50
C ILE A 174 -13.77 16.55 10.18
N GLN A 175 -14.79 17.41 10.35
CA GLN A 175 -14.62 18.78 10.84
C GLN A 175 -14.56 18.87 12.36
N GLN A 176 -15.14 17.91 13.09
CA GLN A 176 -15.25 17.94 14.55
C GLN A 176 -14.22 17.06 15.26
N PHE A 177 -13.48 16.21 14.54
CA PHE A 177 -12.50 15.31 15.15
C PHE A 177 -11.52 16.05 16.07
N SER A 178 -11.33 15.49 17.26
CA SER A 178 -10.32 15.88 18.24
C SER A 178 -9.57 14.65 18.76
N PHE A 179 -8.30 14.80 19.13
CA PHE A 179 -7.53 13.72 19.76
C PHE A 179 -8.20 13.16 21.03
N ARG A 180 -9.00 13.99 21.73
CA ARG A 180 -9.77 13.54 22.90
C ARG A 180 -10.80 12.47 22.54
N ASP A 181 -11.35 12.51 21.32
CA ASP A 181 -12.38 11.58 20.88
C ASP A 181 -11.85 10.15 20.83
N ILE A 182 -10.56 9.97 20.47
CA ILE A 182 -9.89 8.66 20.44
C ILE A 182 -9.97 7.96 21.80
N PHE A 183 -9.88 8.73 22.89
CA PHE A 183 -9.93 8.23 24.27
C PHE A 183 -11.36 8.14 24.84
N SER A 184 -12.39 8.40 24.03
CA SER A 184 -13.77 8.20 24.46
C SER A 184 -14.04 6.71 24.75
N LYS A 185 -14.81 6.44 25.80
CA LYS A 185 -15.14 5.06 26.23
C LYS A 185 -15.75 4.22 25.09
N HIS A 186 -16.53 4.86 24.22
CA HIS A 186 -17.15 4.21 23.07
C HIS A 186 -16.13 3.80 22.01
N LEU A 187 -15.21 4.69 21.62
CA LEU A 187 -14.15 4.37 20.67
C LEU A 187 -13.16 3.35 21.24
N LEU A 188 -12.78 3.48 22.51
CA LEU A 188 -11.92 2.49 23.19
C LEU A 188 -12.54 1.09 23.19
N LYS A 189 -13.87 0.96 23.40
CA LYS A 189 -14.55 -0.33 23.29
C LYS A 189 -14.47 -0.89 21.87
N LYS A 190 -14.66 -0.07 20.84
CA LYS A 190 -14.56 -0.48 19.43
C LYS A 190 -13.13 -0.88 19.05
N PHE A 191 -12.12 -0.15 19.54
CA PHE A 191 -10.72 -0.54 19.40
C PHE A 191 -10.44 -1.86 20.10
N GLY A 192 -10.93 -2.07 21.32
CA GLY A 192 -10.79 -3.35 22.02
C GLY A 192 -11.32 -4.52 21.20
N VAL A 193 -12.55 -4.41 20.68
CA VAL A 193 -13.15 -5.45 19.82
C VAL A 193 -12.32 -5.72 18.56
N PHE A 194 -11.71 -4.70 17.98
CA PHE A 194 -10.92 -4.86 16.76
C PHE A 194 -9.48 -5.35 17.00
N ILE A 195 -8.78 -4.81 18.00
CA ILE A 195 -7.32 -4.91 18.16
C ILE A 195 -6.89 -6.11 19.01
N ILE A 196 -7.70 -6.54 19.99
CA ILE A 196 -7.27 -7.57 20.95
C ILE A 196 -6.83 -8.87 20.25
N LEU A 197 -7.63 -9.39 19.32
CA LEU A 197 -7.31 -10.65 18.63
C LEU A 197 -6.08 -10.52 17.70
N PRO A 198 -5.96 -9.48 16.85
CA PRO A 198 -4.75 -9.24 16.06
C PRO A 198 -3.49 -9.11 16.91
N LEU A 199 -3.52 -8.34 18.00
CA LEU A 199 -2.34 -8.21 18.85
C LEU A 199 -1.98 -9.54 19.50
N PHE A 200 -2.97 -10.28 20.02
CA PHE A 200 -2.73 -11.62 20.55
C PHE A 200 -2.07 -12.51 19.50
N ALA A 201 -2.56 -12.53 18.26
CA ALA A 201 -1.96 -13.31 17.18
C ALA A 201 -0.49 -12.92 16.90
N VAL A 202 -0.18 -11.61 16.82
CA VAL A 202 1.21 -11.13 16.64
C VAL A 202 2.10 -11.57 17.79
N PHE A 203 1.65 -11.39 19.04
CA PHE A 203 2.41 -11.81 20.21
C PHE A 203 2.62 -13.32 20.24
N SER A 204 1.58 -14.12 19.99
CA SER A 204 1.69 -15.58 19.96
C SER A 204 2.66 -16.07 18.89
N ILE A 205 2.58 -15.53 17.67
CA ILE A 205 3.52 -15.88 16.58
C ILE A 205 4.95 -15.47 16.96
N SER A 206 5.13 -14.26 17.49
CA SER A 206 6.46 -13.75 17.81
C SER A 206 7.10 -14.52 18.96
N PHE A 207 6.32 -14.84 20.00
CA PHE A 207 6.76 -15.65 21.14
C PHE A 207 7.11 -17.08 20.71
N PHE A 208 6.26 -17.72 19.91
CA PHE A 208 6.57 -19.04 19.36
C PHE A 208 7.86 -19.01 18.54
N GLN A 209 8.01 -18.00 17.68
CA GLN A 209 9.19 -17.84 16.84
C GLN A 209 10.48 -17.68 17.66
N GLU A 210 10.42 -16.94 18.78
CA GLU A 210 11.58 -16.72 19.64
C GLU A 210 12.08 -18.02 20.28
N ILE A 211 11.17 -18.95 20.61
CA ILE A 211 11.50 -20.20 21.30
C ILE A 211 11.85 -21.32 20.30
N TYR A 212 11.07 -21.47 19.23
CA TYR A 212 11.11 -22.65 18.36
C TYR A 212 11.54 -22.35 16.92
N GLY A 213 11.73 -21.08 16.56
CA GLY A 213 11.91 -20.67 15.16
C GLY A 213 13.12 -21.28 14.46
N GLY A 214 14.23 -21.49 15.17
CA GLY A 214 15.48 -22.01 14.61
C GLY A 214 15.41 -23.48 14.15
N ASN A 215 14.46 -24.26 14.67
CA ASN A 215 14.41 -25.71 14.50
C ASN A 215 14.15 -26.14 13.05
N TYR A 216 13.48 -25.29 12.26
CA TYR A 216 13.01 -25.65 10.91
C TYR A 216 13.92 -25.18 9.78
N TYR A 217 15.05 -24.53 10.07
CA TYR A 217 15.84 -23.86 9.03
C TYR A 217 16.41 -24.84 8.00
N SER A 218 17.04 -25.92 8.46
CA SER A 218 17.66 -26.93 7.58
C SER A 218 16.64 -27.65 6.70
N GLU A 219 15.46 -27.95 7.24
CA GLU A 219 14.36 -28.60 6.53
C GLU A 219 13.80 -27.68 5.44
N ILE A 220 13.48 -26.42 5.78
CA ILE A 220 12.99 -25.42 4.84
C ILE A 220 14.01 -25.19 3.72
N PHE A 221 15.28 -25.02 4.08
CA PHE A 221 16.35 -24.80 3.11
C PHE A 221 16.48 -25.96 2.12
N SER A 222 16.49 -27.19 2.64
CA SER A 222 16.60 -28.41 1.82
C SER A 222 15.41 -28.57 0.88
N TYR A 223 14.19 -28.27 1.36
CA TYR A 223 12.96 -28.32 0.57
C TYR A 223 12.92 -27.26 -0.55
N LEU A 224 13.33 -26.02 -0.25
CA LEU A 224 13.37 -24.97 -1.28
C LEU A 224 14.40 -25.31 -2.36
N LYS A 225 15.57 -25.84 -1.98
CA LYS A 225 16.60 -26.28 -2.91
C LYS A 225 16.11 -27.43 -3.81
N SER A 226 15.41 -28.43 -3.25
CA SER A 226 14.82 -29.51 -4.05
C SER A 226 13.69 -29.04 -4.97
N SER A 227 13.05 -27.91 -4.64
CA SER A 227 12.01 -27.26 -5.44
C SER A 227 12.56 -26.31 -6.53
N SER A 228 13.83 -26.46 -6.91
CA SER A 228 14.49 -25.65 -7.95
C SER A 228 14.59 -24.15 -7.63
N ILE A 229 14.67 -23.78 -6.34
CA ILE A 229 15.00 -22.42 -5.91
C ILE A 229 16.52 -22.29 -5.74
N SER A 230 17.11 -21.18 -6.20
CA SER A 230 18.55 -20.98 -6.08
C SER A 230 19.01 -20.98 -4.61
N PRO A 231 20.22 -21.48 -4.30
CA PRO A 231 20.71 -21.57 -2.92
C PRO A 231 20.68 -20.23 -2.17
N LYS A 232 21.00 -19.12 -2.86
CA LYS A 232 20.99 -17.77 -2.26
C LYS A 232 19.58 -17.35 -1.82
N VAL A 233 18.57 -17.62 -2.65
CA VAL A 233 17.17 -17.28 -2.32
C VAL A 233 16.62 -18.24 -1.27
N ALA A 234 16.92 -19.53 -1.38
CA ALA A 234 16.53 -20.54 -0.39
C ALA A 234 17.05 -20.19 1.01
N ASP A 235 18.33 -19.79 1.13
CA ASP A 235 18.92 -19.32 2.39
C ASP A 235 18.19 -18.08 2.94
N SER A 236 18.03 -17.06 2.09
CA SER A 236 17.35 -15.81 2.47
C SER A 236 15.93 -16.05 2.99
N VAL A 237 15.14 -16.87 2.29
CA VAL A 237 13.76 -17.18 2.67
C VAL A 237 13.72 -18.06 3.92
N SER A 238 14.57 -19.08 4.01
CA SER A 238 14.66 -19.92 5.21
C SER A 238 14.96 -19.07 6.44
N GLY A 239 15.94 -18.17 6.35
CA GLY A 239 16.24 -17.18 7.39
C GLY A 239 15.07 -16.22 7.67
N ALA A 240 14.31 -15.80 6.65
CA ALA A 240 13.13 -14.97 6.84
C ALA A 240 12.05 -15.66 7.69
N TYR A 241 11.89 -16.98 7.54
CA TYR A 241 10.91 -17.79 8.27
C TYR A 241 11.39 -18.27 9.65
N THR A 242 12.70 -18.41 9.88
CA THR A 242 13.23 -19.00 11.13
C THR A 242 13.89 -18.00 12.07
N LYS A 243 14.42 -16.88 11.57
CA LYS A 243 15.03 -15.86 12.44
C LYS A 243 13.98 -15.15 13.29
N SER A 244 14.36 -14.89 14.53
CA SER A 244 13.55 -14.25 15.54
C SER A 244 13.34 -12.76 15.25
N PHE A 245 12.33 -12.16 15.88
CA PHE A 245 12.10 -10.72 15.77
C PHE A 245 13.25 -9.93 16.41
N SER A 246 13.75 -10.41 17.56
CA SER A 246 14.89 -9.82 18.29
C SER A 246 16.15 -9.75 17.42
N TYR A 247 16.41 -10.79 16.62
CA TYR A 247 17.51 -10.83 15.67
C TYR A 247 17.40 -9.70 14.64
N TYR A 248 16.25 -9.57 13.96
CA TYR A 248 16.06 -8.54 12.94
C TYR A 248 16.14 -7.14 13.52
N LEU A 249 15.57 -6.92 14.70
CA LEU A 249 15.63 -5.62 15.37
C LEU A 249 17.09 -5.24 15.68
N LYS A 250 17.88 -6.14 16.26
CA LYS A 250 19.29 -5.88 16.59
C LYS A 250 20.13 -5.60 15.34
N ASP A 251 19.89 -6.35 14.28
CA ASP A 251 20.64 -6.27 13.02
C ASP A 251 20.28 -5.03 12.19
N GLN A 252 18.99 -4.67 12.13
CA GLN A 252 18.50 -3.65 11.19
C GLN A 252 18.32 -2.26 11.81
N TYR A 253 18.13 -2.15 13.14
CA TYR A 253 17.88 -0.88 13.81
C TYR A 253 18.99 0.16 13.58
N VAL A 254 20.25 -0.26 13.47
CA VAL A 254 21.40 0.63 13.24
C VAL A 254 21.27 1.40 11.91
N HIS A 255 20.59 0.83 10.92
CA HIS A 255 20.39 1.46 9.61
C HIS A 255 19.12 2.32 9.53
N PHE A 256 18.33 2.39 10.59
CA PHE A 256 17.01 3.04 10.59
C PHE A 256 17.07 4.50 10.14
N ILE A 257 17.90 5.32 10.80
CA ILE A 257 18.04 6.75 10.51
C ILE A 257 18.57 6.97 9.09
N GLN A 258 19.55 6.17 8.66
CA GLN A 258 20.12 6.26 7.32
C GLN A 258 19.06 6.00 6.24
N ARG A 259 18.25 4.95 6.39
CA ARG A 259 17.21 4.60 5.41
C ARG A 259 16.05 5.60 5.39
N LEU A 260 15.73 6.18 6.55
CA LEU A 260 14.63 7.12 6.69
C LEU A 260 14.97 8.54 6.21
N PHE A 261 16.16 9.07 6.54
CA PHE A 261 16.45 10.49 6.30
C PHE A 261 17.53 10.75 5.26
N ILE A 262 18.44 9.79 5.02
CA ILE A 262 19.64 10.00 4.20
C ILE A 262 19.54 9.27 2.84
N SER A 263 18.58 8.35 2.70
CA SER A 263 18.44 7.58 1.46
C SER A 263 17.94 8.43 0.30
N LYS A 264 18.27 8.00 -0.93
CA LYS A 264 17.71 8.60 -2.16
C LYS A 264 16.18 8.54 -2.19
N ALA A 265 15.59 7.51 -1.56
CA ALA A 265 14.14 7.34 -1.47
C ALA A 265 13.47 8.47 -0.69
N THR A 266 14.13 9.03 0.33
CA THR A 266 13.60 10.15 1.12
C THR A 266 13.21 11.34 0.25
N LEU A 267 14.06 11.71 -0.73
CA LEU A 267 13.73 12.79 -1.67
C LEU A 267 12.80 12.33 -2.77
N PHE A 268 13.14 11.24 -3.47
CA PHE A 268 12.43 10.83 -4.67
C PHE A 268 10.98 10.40 -4.38
N TYR A 269 10.72 9.81 -3.21
CA TYR A 269 9.39 9.31 -2.85
C TYR A 269 8.73 10.25 -1.85
N GLY A 270 9.51 10.92 -0.98
CA GLY A 270 8.99 11.91 -0.04
C GLY A 270 8.33 13.11 -0.71
N ILE A 271 8.89 13.67 -1.79
CA ILE A 271 8.27 14.82 -2.49
C ILE A 271 6.89 14.46 -3.06
N PRO A 272 6.69 13.36 -3.83
CA PRO A 272 5.36 12.95 -4.28
C PRO A 272 4.39 12.57 -3.13
N LEU A 273 4.90 12.04 -2.01
CA LEU A 273 4.09 11.76 -0.83
C LEU A 273 3.61 13.05 -0.16
N LEU A 274 4.48 14.05 -0.02
CA LEU A 274 4.12 15.37 0.49
C LEU A 274 3.10 16.06 -0.43
N PHE A 275 3.26 15.92 -1.75
CA PHE A 275 2.25 16.40 -2.71
C PHE A 275 0.90 15.73 -2.48
N SER A 276 0.89 14.40 -2.33
CA SER A 276 -0.34 13.64 -2.08
C SER A 276 -1.02 14.06 -0.77
N LEU A 277 -0.24 14.26 0.30
CA LEU A 277 -0.72 14.82 1.57
C LEU A 277 -1.31 16.23 1.39
N TRP A 278 -0.65 17.08 0.60
CA TRP A 278 -1.14 18.43 0.32
C TRP A 278 -2.47 18.42 -0.44
N MET A 279 -2.62 17.53 -1.45
CA MET A 279 -3.89 17.34 -2.15
C MET A 279 -5.01 16.92 -1.19
N MET A 280 -4.74 16.03 -0.24
CA MET A 280 -5.71 15.63 0.79
C MET A 280 -6.04 16.78 1.74
N PHE A 281 -5.03 17.55 2.15
CA PHE A 281 -5.20 18.72 3.01
C PHE A 281 -6.16 19.75 2.39
N LYS A 282 -6.02 20.02 1.09
CA LYS A 282 -6.90 20.91 0.34
C LYS A 282 -8.27 20.31 0.09
N GLU A 283 -8.33 19.08 -0.41
CA GLU A 283 -9.57 18.41 -0.78
C GLU A 283 -10.55 18.29 0.40
N PHE A 284 -10.04 17.89 1.58
CA PHE A 284 -10.87 17.69 2.76
C PHE A 284 -10.90 18.92 3.68
N LYS A 285 -10.41 20.09 3.22
CA LYS A 285 -10.36 21.36 3.97
C LYS A 285 -9.76 21.19 5.38
N LEU A 286 -8.72 20.37 5.50
CA LEU A 286 -8.12 19.99 6.79
C LEU A 286 -7.43 21.16 7.51
N GLN A 287 -7.31 22.32 6.88
CA GLN A 287 -6.97 23.58 7.55
C GLN A 287 -7.89 23.90 8.72
N LYS A 288 -9.17 23.46 8.67
CA LYS A 288 -10.13 23.62 9.77
C LYS A 288 -9.94 22.59 10.88
N ASN A 289 -9.23 21.49 10.61
CA ASN A 289 -8.97 20.42 11.56
C ASN A 289 -7.55 19.86 11.41
N ILE A 290 -6.58 20.60 11.98
CA ILE A 290 -5.17 20.23 11.88
C ILE A 290 -4.84 18.94 12.65
N GLN A 291 -5.62 18.61 13.69
CA GLN A 291 -5.43 17.39 14.47
C GLN A 291 -5.69 16.15 13.60
N LEU A 292 -6.74 16.18 12.78
CA LEU A 292 -7.02 15.11 11.82
C LEU A 292 -5.91 15.00 10.76
N PHE A 293 -5.37 16.12 10.29
CA PHE A 293 -4.24 16.12 9.37
C PHE A 293 -2.98 15.48 9.97
N ILE A 294 -2.65 15.82 11.22
CA ILE A 294 -1.53 15.21 11.95
C ILE A 294 -1.75 13.69 12.07
N LEU A 295 -2.92 13.25 12.51
CA LEU A 295 -3.25 11.83 12.62
C LEU A 295 -3.09 11.11 11.26
N LEU A 296 -3.63 11.69 10.20
CA LEU A 296 -3.54 11.15 8.84
C LEU A 296 -2.08 11.02 8.39
N ALA A 297 -1.28 12.07 8.56
CA ALA A 297 0.13 12.06 8.20
C ALA A 297 0.89 11.00 9.00
N SER A 298 0.66 10.92 10.31
CA SER A 298 1.25 9.88 11.17
C SER A 298 0.90 8.49 10.67
N VAL A 299 -0.39 8.18 10.45
CA VAL A 299 -0.83 6.87 9.97
C VAL A 299 -0.20 6.52 8.61
N SER A 300 -0.08 7.51 7.73
CA SER A 300 0.49 7.33 6.39
C SER A 300 1.96 6.91 6.40
N PHE A 301 2.74 7.35 7.40
CA PHE A 301 4.16 7.08 7.51
C PHE A 301 4.52 5.93 8.48
N ILE A 302 3.55 5.36 9.20
CA ILE A 302 3.80 4.17 10.06
C ILE A 302 4.51 3.02 9.32
N PRO A 303 4.23 2.70 8.04
CA PRO A 303 4.98 1.66 7.34
C PRO A 303 6.50 1.88 7.32
N LEU A 304 6.97 3.13 7.40
CA LEU A 304 8.41 3.43 7.41
C LEU A 304 9.12 2.93 8.68
N LEU A 305 8.37 2.64 9.75
CA LEU A 305 8.91 2.01 10.96
C LEU A 305 9.48 0.60 10.68
N LEU A 306 9.04 -0.04 9.59
CA LEU A 306 9.59 -1.33 9.15
C LEU A 306 11.09 -1.28 8.88
N HIS A 307 11.68 -0.12 8.59
CA HIS A 307 13.12 0.01 8.41
C HIS A 307 13.92 -0.40 9.66
N ALA A 308 13.30 -0.45 10.84
CA ALA A 308 13.94 -0.92 12.06
C ALA A 308 14.13 -2.45 12.10
N ILE A 309 13.41 -3.20 11.25
CA ILE A 309 13.38 -4.67 11.24
C ILE A 309 13.52 -5.28 9.84
N ALA A 310 13.60 -4.46 8.79
CA ALA A 310 13.66 -4.90 7.40
C ALA A 310 14.58 -3.99 6.57
N TYR A 311 15.20 -4.58 5.54
CA TYR A 311 16.21 -3.91 4.70
C TYR A 311 15.69 -3.34 3.38
N ASP A 312 14.47 -3.69 2.98
CA ASP A 312 13.84 -3.37 1.69
C ASP A 312 13.47 -1.87 1.54
N THR A 313 14.47 -1.00 1.49
CA THR A 313 14.28 0.46 1.66
C THR A 313 13.30 1.04 0.63
N TYR A 314 13.51 0.77 -0.66
CA TYR A 314 12.66 1.33 -1.72
C TYR A 314 11.22 0.77 -1.71
N ARG A 315 11.06 -0.54 -1.44
CA ARG A 315 9.74 -1.16 -1.28
C ARG A 315 8.99 -0.58 -0.08
N ILE A 316 9.65 -0.46 1.08
CA ILE A 316 9.04 0.10 2.30
C ILE A 316 8.62 1.56 2.08
N TRP A 317 9.44 2.36 1.43
CA TRP A 317 9.11 3.74 1.06
C TRP A 317 7.94 3.87 0.07
N SER A 318 7.56 2.79 -0.61
CA SER A 318 6.40 2.77 -1.50
C SER A 318 5.07 2.59 -0.75
N PHE A 319 5.06 1.92 0.41
CA PHE A 319 3.82 1.63 1.14
C PHE A 319 3.00 2.86 1.54
N PRO A 320 3.59 3.99 1.98
CA PRO A 320 2.85 5.20 2.30
C PRO A 320 1.91 5.68 1.18
N PHE A 321 2.22 5.46 -0.11
CA PHE A 321 1.31 5.80 -1.20
C PHE A 321 0.00 5.03 -1.12
N MET A 322 0.08 3.72 -0.86
CA MET A 322 -1.09 2.86 -0.70
C MET A 322 -1.88 3.20 0.57
N ILE A 323 -1.19 3.53 1.66
CA ILE A 323 -1.85 3.99 2.89
C ILE A 323 -2.61 5.29 2.66
N LEU A 324 -1.99 6.29 2.01
CA LEU A 324 -2.65 7.54 1.63
C LEU A 324 -3.86 7.29 0.74
N PHE A 325 -3.76 6.39 -0.24
CA PHE A 325 -4.88 5.99 -1.09
C PHE A 325 -6.05 5.42 -0.28
N LEU A 326 -5.78 4.54 0.69
CA LEU A 326 -6.81 3.96 1.56
C LEU A 326 -7.44 5.02 2.48
N ILE A 327 -6.63 5.91 3.07
CA ILE A 327 -7.15 7.01 3.89
C ILE A 327 -8.00 7.98 3.04
N PHE A 328 -7.57 8.27 1.81
CA PHE A 328 -8.35 9.07 0.86
C PHE A 328 -9.72 8.44 0.62
N TRP A 329 -9.77 7.13 0.41
CA TRP A 329 -11.02 6.42 0.23
C TRP A 329 -11.91 6.49 1.48
N ILE A 330 -11.35 6.29 2.67
CA ILE A 330 -12.08 6.39 3.95
C ILE A 330 -12.71 7.78 4.10
N LEU A 331 -11.92 8.85 3.96
CA LEU A 331 -12.40 10.23 4.06
C LEU A 331 -13.43 10.56 2.97
N SER A 332 -13.17 10.12 1.73
CA SER A 332 -14.11 10.33 0.62
C SER A 332 -15.45 9.64 0.84
N SER A 333 -15.50 8.55 1.61
CA SER A 333 -16.75 7.85 1.92
C SER A 333 -17.63 8.59 2.94
N LYS A 334 -17.02 9.49 3.71
CA LYS A 334 -17.67 10.29 4.77
C LYS A 334 -17.99 11.71 4.36
N SER A 335 -17.39 12.19 3.27
CA SER A 335 -17.57 13.56 2.83
C SER A 335 -18.91 13.76 2.12
N GLU A 336 -19.63 14.83 2.45
CA GLU A 336 -20.90 15.16 1.81
C GLU A 336 -20.70 15.72 0.39
N LYS A 337 -21.57 15.31 -0.54
CA LYS A 337 -21.45 15.67 -1.97
C LYS A 337 -21.63 17.16 -2.26
N ASN A 338 -22.34 17.88 -1.37
CA ASN A 338 -22.79 19.25 -1.64
C ASN A 338 -21.81 20.34 -1.15
N GLU A 339 -20.80 20.01 -0.35
CA GLU A 339 -19.86 21.00 0.23
C GLU A 339 -18.61 21.30 -0.61
N HIS A 340 -18.45 20.65 -1.78
CA HIS A 340 -17.20 20.67 -2.55
C HIS A 340 -17.23 21.64 -3.73
N GLU A 341 -17.24 22.94 -3.42
CA GLU A 341 -16.63 23.92 -4.31
C GLU A 341 -15.16 24.06 -3.96
N THR A 342 -14.31 23.41 -4.75
CA THR A 342 -12.86 23.52 -4.62
C THR A 342 -12.38 24.75 -5.37
N LYS A 343 -11.57 25.57 -4.70
CA LYS A 343 -10.93 26.74 -5.30
C LYS A 343 -10.09 26.33 -6.52
N PRO A 344 -9.93 27.21 -7.52
CA PRO A 344 -9.02 26.97 -8.63
C PRO A 344 -7.60 26.68 -8.11
N ILE A 345 -6.87 25.84 -8.84
CA ILE A 345 -5.52 25.44 -8.45
C ILE A 345 -4.56 26.61 -8.67
N SER A 346 -3.77 26.90 -7.65
CA SER A 346 -2.78 27.97 -7.69
C SER A 346 -1.53 27.59 -8.48
N VAL A 347 -0.80 28.57 -9.03
CA VAL A 347 0.46 28.32 -9.76
C VAL A 347 1.48 27.52 -8.94
N PRO A 348 1.70 27.80 -7.64
CA PRO A 348 2.60 26.98 -6.82
C PRO A 348 2.18 25.51 -6.72
N GLU A 349 0.88 25.21 -6.70
CA GLU A 349 0.37 23.84 -6.66
C GLU A 349 0.59 23.12 -7.99
N ILE A 350 0.50 23.83 -9.12
CA ILE A 350 0.87 23.29 -10.43
C ILE A 350 2.37 22.98 -10.47
N VAL A 351 3.22 23.88 -10.00
CA VAL A 351 4.68 23.65 -9.94
C VAL A 351 5.00 22.45 -9.04
N PHE A 352 4.35 22.34 -7.89
CA PHE A 352 4.54 21.21 -6.98
C PHE A 352 4.06 19.89 -7.61
N PHE A 353 2.90 19.91 -8.29
CA PHE A 353 2.44 18.78 -9.07
C PHE A 353 3.45 18.37 -10.14
N MET A 354 3.99 19.32 -10.92
CA MET A 354 4.97 19.03 -11.95
C MET A 354 6.24 18.41 -11.37
N ALA A 355 6.74 18.93 -10.24
CA ALA A 355 7.89 18.32 -9.56
C ALA A 355 7.59 16.88 -9.13
N ALA A 356 6.47 16.63 -8.44
CA ALA A 356 6.06 15.28 -8.04
C ALA A 356 5.86 14.36 -9.25
N PHE A 357 5.24 14.85 -10.31
CA PHE A 357 4.97 14.14 -11.55
C PHE A 357 6.25 13.73 -12.26
N LEU A 358 7.24 14.63 -12.37
CA LEU A 358 8.52 14.30 -12.99
C LEU A 358 9.28 13.26 -12.17
N LEU A 359 9.26 13.35 -10.83
CA LEU A 359 9.93 12.38 -9.95
C LEU A 359 9.35 10.97 -10.07
N VAL A 360 8.02 10.80 -10.11
CA VAL A 360 7.40 9.46 -10.23
C VAL A 360 7.54 8.84 -11.63
N ASN A 361 7.75 9.65 -12.66
CA ASN A 361 7.80 9.18 -14.04
C ASN A 361 9.21 9.06 -14.62
N LEU A 362 10.07 10.06 -14.42
CA LEU A 362 11.34 10.17 -15.14
C LEU A 362 12.51 9.54 -14.39
N ILE A 363 12.45 9.46 -13.06
CA ILE A 363 13.51 8.84 -12.28
C ILE A 363 13.36 7.31 -12.35
N PRO A 364 14.39 6.57 -12.76
CA PRO A 364 14.35 5.11 -12.74
C PRO A 364 14.28 4.60 -11.30
N ASN A 365 13.42 3.62 -11.08
CA ASN A 365 13.27 2.94 -9.82
C ASN A 365 14.40 1.93 -9.60
N PHE A 366 14.87 1.83 -8.36
CA PHE A 366 15.83 0.83 -7.93
C PHE A 366 15.08 -0.48 -7.66
N LEU A 367 14.94 -1.31 -8.70
CA LEU A 367 14.24 -2.59 -8.61
C LEU A 367 15.12 -3.66 -7.92
N PHE A 368 14.49 -4.76 -7.52
CA PHE A 368 15.17 -5.92 -6.95
C PHE A 368 15.81 -6.76 -8.06
N ASP A 369 16.63 -7.72 -7.66
CA ASP A 369 17.24 -8.71 -8.56
C ASP A 369 18.12 -8.10 -9.67
N GLU A 370 18.71 -6.93 -9.41
CA GLU A 370 19.54 -6.15 -10.35
C GLU A 370 18.80 -5.73 -11.62
N GLU A 371 17.47 -5.69 -11.53
CA GLU A 371 16.62 -5.40 -12.67
C GLU A 371 16.47 -3.91 -12.94
N THR A 372 16.21 -3.58 -14.21
CA THR A 372 15.89 -2.22 -14.62
C THR A 372 14.46 -2.13 -15.17
N GLU A 373 13.94 -0.91 -15.21
CA GLU A 373 12.68 -0.63 -15.90
C GLU A 373 12.84 -0.85 -17.41
N ARG A 374 11.73 -1.23 -18.07
CA ARG A 374 11.70 -1.52 -19.51
C ARG A 374 11.77 -0.29 -20.41
N PHE A 375 11.23 0.84 -19.93
CA PHE A 375 11.14 2.06 -20.73
C PHE A 375 12.37 2.93 -20.52
N SER A 376 13.04 3.28 -21.63
CA SER A 376 14.07 4.30 -21.66
C SER A 376 13.49 5.68 -21.33
N LEU A 377 14.34 6.65 -20.99
CA LEU A 377 13.89 8.02 -20.68
C LEU A 377 13.06 8.63 -21.83
N TRP A 378 13.48 8.43 -23.08
CA TRP A 378 12.78 8.94 -24.27
C TRP A 378 11.39 8.32 -24.43
N MET A 379 11.26 7.00 -24.23
CA MET A 379 9.97 6.33 -24.26
C MET A 379 9.04 6.89 -23.18
N ARG A 380 9.56 7.13 -21.97
CA ARG A 380 8.76 7.73 -20.88
C ARG A 380 8.27 9.12 -21.24
N LEU A 381 9.14 9.98 -21.80
CA LEU A 381 8.78 11.34 -22.21
C LEU A 381 7.66 11.37 -23.25
N ILE A 382 7.64 10.41 -24.18
CA ILE A 382 6.57 10.29 -25.18
C ILE A 382 5.29 9.75 -24.53
N LEU A 383 5.42 8.67 -23.74
CA LEU A 383 4.28 7.96 -23.17
C LEU A 383 3.54 8.76 -22.08
N ILE A 384 4.15 9.77 -21.47
CA ILE A 384 3.46 10.68 -20.51
C ILE A 384 2.60 11.75 -21.21
N LEU A 385 2.80 12.01 -22.50
CA LEU A 385 2.08 13.09 -23.21
C LEU A 385 0.55 12.96 -23.13
N PRO A 386 -0.06 11.77 -23.33
CA PRO A 386 -1.51 11.61 -23.21
C PRO A 386 -2.04 12.00 -21.83
N ILE A 387 -1.29 11.69 -20.76
CA ILE A 387 -1.66 12.05 -19.38
C ILE A 387 -1.65 13.58 -19.23
N LEU A 388 -0.58 14.24 -19.67
CA LEU A 388 -0.45 15.69 -19.59
C LEU A 388 -1.52 16.42 -20.43
N SER A 389 -1.80 15.95 -21.65
CA SER A 389 -2.83 16.55 -22.52
C SER A 389 -4.22 16.50 -21.88
N ILE A 390 -4.59 15.36 -21.27
CA ILE A 390 -5.89 15.22 -20.60
C ILE A 390 -5.93 16.07 -19.32
N LEU A 391 -4.86 16.11 -18.54
CA LEU A 391 -4.79 16.97 -17.35
C LEU A 391 -4.91 18.45 -17.71
N PHE A 392 -4.26 18.90 -18.79
CA PHE A 392 -4.37 20.25 -19.29
C PHE A 392 -5.81 20.59 -19.69
N PHE A 393 -6.50 19.67 -20.39
CA PHE A 393 -7.91 19.82 -20.72
C PHE A 393 -8.79 19.96 -19.47
N PHE A 394 -8.56 19.15 -18.44
CA PHE A 394 -9.28 19.28 -17.18
C PHE A 394 -9.00 20.62 -16.50
N LEU A 395 -7.72 21.03 -16.38
CA LEU A 395 -7.33 22.29 -15.77
C LEU A 395 -8.04 23.48 -16.42
N LYS A 396 -8.06 23.54 -17.76
CA LYS A 396 -8.79 24.58 -18.51
C LYS A 396 -10.29 24.56 -18.21
N SER A 397 -10.91 23.38 -18.20
CA SER A 397 -12.34 23.23 -17.89
C SER A 397 -12.72 23.66 -16.47
N PHE A 398 -11.80 23.57 -15.50
CA PHE A 398 -12.03 23.99 -14.12
C PHE A 398 -11.83 25.50 -13.92
N ASN A 399 -10.89 26.10 -14.66
CA ASN A 399 -10.60 27.54 -14.55
C ASN A 399 -11.59 28.42 -15.35
N GLN A 400 -12.30 27.88 -16.34
CA GLN A 400 -13.26 28.64 -17.16
C GLN A 400 -14.63 28.88 -16.49
N LYS A 401 -14.84 28.46 -15.24
CA LYS A 401 -16.13 28.58 -14.52
C LYS A 401 -16.16 29.65 -13.43
N THR A 402 -15.24 30.61 -13.47
CA THR A 402 -15.12 31.67 -12.44
C THR A 402 -15.43 33.09 -12.94
N ASP A 403 -16.06 33.22 -14.12
CA ASP A 403 -16.54 34.51 -14.64
C ASP A 403 -18.07 34.60 -14.60
#